data_AF-A0A0V0ZUS2-F1
#
_entry.id   AF-A0A0V0ZUS2-F1
#
_cell.length_a   1.000
_cell.length_b   1.000
_cell.length_c   1.000
_cell.angle_alpha   90.00
_cell.angle_beta   90.00
_cell.angle_gamma   90.00
#
_symmetry.space_group_name_H-M   'P 1'
#
loop_
_entity.id
_entity.type
_entity.pdbx_description
1 polymer ?
#
loop_
_entity_poly.entity_id
_entity_poly.type
_entity_poly.pdbx_seq_one_letter_code
_entity_poly.pdbx_strand_id
1 'polypeptide(L)'
;MYVSHHELTRTWILLEFLRHLPMTMLPESRMKAEADILSSSPEYKAFEIAVEKSLKNFETSVQWVDRIVALDKLNRLLTANSKFGVVPRDVQISKQLSYCFHPSLPVGVHIKALECYEIIFDLLGESDLANSLHLYASGLFPLFLNASIQVKRELLKIFEKHFIPLGVKLLPAMCGFLNSVLPVVEEGSEFFDQCLHMLNAVCDKVGPGEFFTRLWYCVITTPSTRLSALLFVSRRYSPERSIEDQMCIIGNDLNRMVLRIDC
;
A
#
# COMPACT_ATOMS: atom_id res chain seq x y z
N MET A 1 20.61 -24.04 1.38
CA MET A 1 19.36 -23.24 1.44
C MET A 1 18.87 -23.04 0.02
N TYR A 2 18.02 -23.95 -0.45
CA TYR A 2 17.39 -23.83 -1.77
C TYR A 2 16.15 -22.95 -1.60
N VAL A 3 16.18 -21.74 -2.16
CA VAL A 3 14.97 -20.96 -2.39
C VAL A 3 14.19 -21.70 -3.47
N SER A 4 12.95 -22.07 -3.15
CA SER A 4 12.08 -22.82 -4.06
C SER A 4 11.89 -22.06 -5.37
N HIS A 5 12.06 -22.76 -6.49
CA HIS A 5 11.82 -22.27 -7.86
C HIS A 5 10.40 -21.68 -8.06
N HIS A 6 9.51 -21.93 -7.10
CA HIS A 6 8.13 -21.46 -7.04
C HIS A 6 7.97 -20.04 -6.47
N GLU A 7 8.96 -19.50 -5.73
CA GLU A 7 8.93 -18.12 -5.21
C GLU A 7 9.45 -17.12 -6.26
N LEU A 8 10.44 -17.52 -7.06
CA LEU A 8 11.00 -16.71 -8.15
C LEU A 8 10.01 -16.49 -9.31
N THR A 9 9.04 -17.40 -9.50
CA THR A 9 8.00 -17.30 -10.52
C THR A 9 6.86 -16.35 -10.10
N ARG A 10 6.57 -16.22 -8.81
CA ARG A 10 5.51 -15.32 -8.31
C ARG A 10 5.89 -13.84 -8.41
N THR A 11 7.14 -13.52 -8.14
CA THR A 11 7.68 -12.16 -8.34
C THR A 11 7.77 -11.79 -9.82
N TRP A 12 8.10 -12.74 -10.70
CA TRP A 12 8.04 -12.55 -12.14
C TRP A 12 6.62 -12.33 -12.67
N ILE A 13 5.62 -13.11 -12.21
CA ILE A 13 4.21 -12.94 -12.61
C ILE A 13 3.65 -11.59 -12.14
N LEU A 14 4.03 -11.12 -10.95
CA LEU A 14 3.67 -9.77 -10.47
C LEU A 14 4.29 -8.67 -11.34
N LEU A 15 5.55 -8.83 -11.77
CA LEU A 15 6.21 -7.88 -12.68
C LEU A 15 5.65 -7.94 -14.12
N GLU A 16 5.25 -9.12 -14.59
CA GLU A 16 4.56 -9.33 -15.87
C GLU A 16 3.14 -8.73 -15.84
N PHE A 17 2.40 -8.91 -14.74
CA PHE A 17 1.07 -8.35 -14.49
C PHE A 17 1.09 -6.82 -14.39
N LEU A 18 2.07 -6.25 -13.68
CA LEU A 18 2.29 -4.80 -13.62
C LEU A 18 2.65 -4.20 -14.99
N ARG A 19 3.28 -4.98 -15.88
CA ARG A 19 3.62 -4.56 -17.26
C ARG A 19 2.41 -4.61 -18.22
N HIS A 20 1.36 -5.35 -17.90
CA HIS A 20 0.18 -5.53 -18.76
C HIS A 20 -1.10 -4.88 -18.21
N LEU A 21 -1.03 -4.15 -17.09
CA LEU A 21 -2.16 -3.38 -16.59
C LEU A 21 -2.47 -2.25 -17.59
N PRO A 22 -3.66 -2.21 -18.21
CA PRO A 22 -4.03 -1.07 -19.03
C PRO A 22 -4.23 0.14 -18.12
N MET A 23 -3.43 1.19 -18.31
CA MET A 23 -3.52 2.51 -17.64
C MET A 23 -4.84 3.26 -17.91
N THR A 24 -5.81 2.62 -18.55
CA THR A 24 -7.03 3.26 -19.01
C THR A 24 -8.11 3.13 -17.94
N MET A 25 -8.32 4.21 -17.19
CA MET A 25 -9.61 4.80 -16.84
C MET A 25 -9.37 5.79 -15.68
N LEU A 26 -8.75 6.92 -16.00
CA LEU A 26 -8.84 8.14 -15.20
C LEU A 26 -9.60 9.19 -16.01
N PRO A 27 -10.27 10.16 -15.39
CA PRO A 27 -10.89 11.28 -16.09
C PRO A 27 -9.77 12.17 -16.67
N GLU A 28 -9.21 11.75 -17.81
CA GLU A 28 -8.02 12.34 -18.44
C GLU A 28 -8.20 13.83 -18.80
N SER A 29 -9.43 14.30 -19.01
CA SER A 29 -9.67 15.61 -19.61
C SER A 29 -9.49 16.80 -18.66
N ARG A 30 -9.72 16.64 -17.35
CA ARG A 30 -9.56 17.73 -16.36
C ARG A 30 -8.15 17.74 -15.75
N MET A 31 -7.62 16.57 -15.42
CA MET A 31 -6.27 16.42 -14.85
C MET A 31 -5.18 16.86 -15.83
N LYS A 32 -5.37 16.62 -17.13
CA LYS A 32 -4.40 16.99 -18.17
C LYS A 32 -4.31 18.50 -18.37
N ALA A 33 -5.42 19.23 -18.28
CA ALA A 33 -5.41 20.69 -18.41
C ALA A 33 -4.72 21.38 -17.21
N GLU A 34 -4.96 20.91 -15.99
CA GLU A 34 -4.29 21.42 -14.78
C GLU A 34 -2.80 21.03 -14.77
N ALA A 35 -2.45 19.80 -15.19
CA ALA A 35 -1.07 19.36 -15.36
C ALA A 35 -0.31 20.12 -16.47
N ASP A 36 -0.96 20.46 -17.58
CA ASP A 36 -0.37 21.21 -18.69
C ASP A 36 -0.09 22.68 -18.31
N ILE A 37 -0.99 23.29 -17.52
CA ILE A 37 -0.79 24.65 -16.97
C ILE A 37 0.34 24.64 -15.93
N LEU A 38 0.33 23.64 -15.04
CA LEU A 38 1.33 23.51 -13.99
C LEU A 38 2.73 23.23 -14.56
N SER A 39 2.84 22.31 -15.52
CA SER A 39 4.10 21.97 -16.19
C SER A 39 4.70 23.12 -17.00
N SER A 40 3.88 24.13 -17.32
CA SER A 40 4.33 25.34 -18.02
C SER A 40 4.94 26.40 -17.09
N SER A 41 4.67 26.35 -15.77
CA SER A 41 5.18 27.31 -14.78
C SER A 41 6.70 27.19 -14.60
N PRO A 42 7.44 28.31 -14.57
CA PRO A 42 8.88 28.28 -14.31
C PRO A 42 9.21 27.78 -12.90
N GLU A 43 8.37 28.07 -11.90
CA GLU A 43 8.53 27.59 -10.52
C GLU A 43 8.38 26.07 -10.45
N TYR A 44 7.41 25.50 -11.17
CA TYR A 44 7.22 24.06 -11.22
C TYR A 44 8.36 23.36 -11.97
N LYS A 45 8.82 23.91 -13.10
CA LYS A 45 10.00 23.37 -13.81
C LYS A 45 11.24 23.38 -12.91
N ALA A 46 11.45 24.44 -12.13
CA ALA A 46 12.54 24.48 -11.16
C ALA A 46 12.40 23.41 -10.07
N PHE A 47 11.18 23.17 -9.58
CA PHE A 47 10.89 22.10 -8.64
C PHE A 47 11.16 20.71 -9.24
N GLU A 48 10.70 20.43 -10.45
CA GLU A 48 10.95 19.16 -11.14
C GLU A 48 12.46 18.91 -11.35
N ILE A 49 13.21 19.92 -11.80
CA ILE A 49 14.67 19.84 -11.96
C ILE A 49 15.36 19.57 -10.61
N ALA A 50 14.90 20.21 -9.54
CA ALA A 50 15.44 19.99 -8.19
C ALA A 50 15.17 18.55 -7.71
N VAL A 51 13.98 18.00 -7.99
CA VAL A 51 13.62 16.61 -7.69
C VAL A 51 14.52 15.66 -8.47
N GLU A 52 14.71 15.89 -9.77
CA GLU A 52 15.58 15.05 -10.60
C GLU A 52 17.03 15.05 -10.10
N LYS A 53 17.55 16.21 -9.69
CA LYS A 53 18.87 16.31 -9.07
C LYS A 53 18.95 15.55 -7.74
N SER A 54 17.89 15.60 -6.94
CA SER A 54 17.81 14.83 -5.69
C SER A 54 17.81 13.33 -5.95
N LEU A 55 17.07 12.86 -6.95
CA LEU A 55 17.02 11.45 -7.36
C LEU A 55 18.38 10.94 -7.86
N LYS A 56 19.11 11.73 -8.66
CA LYS A 56 20.47 11.37 -9.10
C LYS A 56 21.42 11.17 -7.91
N ASN A 57 21.36 12.06 -6.91
CA ASN A 57 22.15 11.90 -5.68
C ASN A 57 21.78 10.61 -4.93
N PHE A 58 20.48 10.30 -4.89
CA PHE A 58 19.97 9.09 -4.27
C PHE A 58 20.50 7.82 -4.95
N GLU A 59 20.51 7.79 -6.29
CA GLU A 59 21.02 6.67 -7.08
C GLU A 59 22.52 6.42 -6.86
N THR A 60 23.30 7.50 -6.69
CA THR A 60 24.74 7.41 -6.40
C THR A 60 25.07 7.08 -4.94
N SER A 61 24.07 7.04 -4.05
CA SER A 61 24.27 6.79 -2.62
C SER A 61 24.62 5.33 -2.36
N VAL A 62 25.86 5.07 -1.98
CA VAL A 62 26.34 3.71 -1.69
C VAL A 62 26.06 3.32 -0.24
N GLN A 63 26.27 4.24 0.70
CA GLN A 63 26.09 3.96 2.12
C GLN A 63 24.66 4.25 2.58
N TRP A 64 24.22 3.57 3.64
CA TRP A 64 22.90 3.80 4.22
C TRP A 64 22.74 5.22 4.77
N VAL A 65 23.81 5.83 5.28
CA VAL A 65 23.81 7.22 5.79
C VAL A 65 23.53 8.20 4.65
N ASP A 66 24.14 8.00 3.48
CA ASP A 66 23.93 8.83 2.30
C ASP A 66 22.46 8.79 1.85
N ARG A 67 21.81 7.61 1.97
CA ARG A 67 20.38 7.45 1.69
C ARG A 67 19.52 8.26 2.66
N ILE A 68 19.83 8.27 3.96
CA ILE A 68 19.11 9.12 4.93
C ILE A 68 19.23 10.60 4.55
N VAL A 69 20.45 11.06 4.24
CA VAL A 69 20.68 12.45 3.81
C VAL A 69 19.92 12.79 2.52
N ALA A 70 19.88 11.85 1.56
CA ALA A 70 19.14 12.02 0.33
C ALA A 70 17.62 12.08 0.56
N LEU A 71 17.08 11.22 1.46
CA LEU A 71 15.68 11.28 1.88
C LEU A 71 15.36 12.60 2.58
N ASP A 72 16.19 13.06 3.52
CA ASP A 72 15.96 14.33 4.22
C ASP A 72 15.91 15.52 3.23
N LYS A 73 16.77 15.52 2.22
CA LYS A 73 16.75 16.53 1.16
C LYS A 73 15.47 16.44 0.33
N LEU A 74 15.06 15.24 -0.05
CA LEU A 74 13.82 15.02 -0.81
C LEU A 74 12.59 15.44 0.01
N ASN A 75 12.51 15.05 1.28
CA ASN A 75 11.42 15.40 2.20
C ASN A 75 11.25 16.93 2.28
N ARG A 76 12.35 17.65 2.56
CA ARG A 76 12.32 19.12 2.62
C ARG A 76 11.89 19.74 1.28
N LEU A 77 12.38 19.20 0.17
CA LEU A 77 12.06 19.68 -1.17
C LEU A 77 10.56 19.50 -1.49
N LEU A 78 9.99 18.34 -1.16
CA LEU A 78 8.57 18.05 -1.36
C LEU A 78 7.70 18.94 -0.46
N THR A 79 8.02 19.05 0.84
CA THR A 79 7.28 19.91 1.78
C THR A 79 7.30 21.38 1.35
N ALA A 80 8.45 21.90 0.94
CA ALA A 80 8.60 23.30 0.51
C ALA A 80 7.82 23.63 -0.77
N ASN A 81 7.50 22.62 -1.58
CA ASN A 81 6.78 22.77 -2.85
C ASN A 81 5.35 22.20 -2.78
N SER A 82 4.82 22.03 -1.56
CA SER A 82 3.51 21.42 -1.34
C SER A 82 2.33 22.13 -2.00
N LYS A 83 2.47 23.44 -2.25
CA LYS A 83 1.51 24.27 -2.99
C LYS A 83 1.12 23.74 -4.37
N PHE A 84 1.95 22.90 -4.99
CA PHE A 84 1.66 22.35 -6.31
C PHE A 84 0.72 21.14 -6.28
N GLY A 85 0.56 20.46 -5.14
CA GLY A 85 -0.34 19.31 -5.02
C GLY A 85 0.02 18.10 -5.90
N VAL A 86 1.25 18.03 -6.43
CA VAL A 86 1.69 16.95 -7.31
C VAL A 86 3.09 16.48 -6.95
N VAL A 87 3.40 15.23 -7.29
CA VAL A 87 4.70 14.60 -7.05
C VAL A 87 5.44 14.43 -8.39
N PRO A 88 6.46 15.26 -8.68
CA PRO A 88 7.25 15.08 -9.89
C PRO A 88 8.02 13.76 -9.83
N ARG A 89 8.13 13.06 -10.97
CA ARG A 89 8.88 11.79 -11.08
C ARG A 89 8.43 10.74 -10.05
N ASP A 90 7.13 10.69 -9.75
CA ASP A 90 6.48 9.76 -8.82
C ASP A 90 6.94 8.30 -8.95
N VAL A 91 7.05 7.78 -10.18
CA VAL A 91 7.53 6.41 -10.46
C VAL A 91 8.98 6.20 -10.04
N GLN A 92 9.85 7.19 -10.22
CA GLN A 92 11.25 7.09 -9.80
C GLN A 92 11.37 7.21 -8.29
N ILE A 93 10.63 8.15 -7.68
CA ILE A 93 10.57 8.30 -6.23
C ILE A 93 10.07 7.01 -5.57
N SER A 94 8.95 6.44 -6.02
CA SER A 94 8.37 5.22 -5.44
C SER A 94 9.34 4.03 -5.49
N LYS A 95 10.07 3.87 -6.59
CA LYS A 95 11.14 2.88 -6.72
C LYS A 95 12.24 3.09 -5.68
N GLN A 96 12.76 4.31 -5.55
CA GLN A 96 13.81 4.63 -4.58
C GLN A 96 13.35 4.40 -3.13
N LEU A 97 12.11 4.78 -2.82
CA LEU A 97 11.52 4.52 -1.51
C LEU A 97 11.37 3.02 -1.23
N SER A 98 10.98 2.23 -2.22
CA SER A 98 10.88 0.78 -2.08
C SER A 98 12.24 0.13 -1.81
N TYR A 99 13.31 0.61 -2.45
CA TYR A 99 14.68 0.15 -2.14
C TYR A 99 15.12 0.47 -0.71
N CYS A 100 14.59 1.53 -0.09
CA CYS A 100 14.88 1.86 1.31
C CYS A 100 14.46 0.75 2.27
N PHE A 101 13.49 -0.07 1.90
CA PHE A 101 12.95 -1.16 2.72
C PHE A 101 13.71 -2.48 2.58
N HIS A 102 14.87 -2.48 1.91
CA HIS A 102 15.71 -3.66 1.86
C HIS A 102 16.12 -4.10 3.29
N PRO A 103 15.99 -5.39 3.66
CA PRO A 103 16.26 -5.85 5.03
C PRO A 103 17.69 -5.63 5.53
N SER A 104 18.66 -5.46 4.62
CA SER A 104 20.05 -5.15 5.00
C SER A 104 20.26 -3.69 5.42
N LEU A 105 19.28 -2.81 5.20
CA LEU A 105 19.36 -1.41 5.58
C LEU A 105 18.86 -1.23 7.03
N PRO A 106 19.46 -0.31 7.80
CA PRO A 106 19.08 -0.11 9.19
C PRO A 106 17.70 0.53 9.31
N VAL A 107 17.04 0.30 10.45
CA VAL A 107 15.72 0.83 10.80
C VAL A 107 15.59 2.34 10.57
N GLY A 108 16.65 3.11 10.83
CA GLY A 108 16.65 4.56 10.58
C GLY A 108 16.37 4.95 9.13
N VAL A 109 16.81 4.15 8.14
CA VAL A 109 16.49 4.35 6.72
C VAL A 109 15.01 4.06 6.46
N HIS A 110 14.46 3.00 7.07
CA HIS A 110 13.06 2.62 6.90
C HIS A 110 12.12 3.69 7.44
N ILE A 111 12.39 4.19 8.65
CA ILE A 111 11.60 5.25 9.28
C ILE A 111 11.64 6.52 8.43
N LYS A 112 12.84 6.92 7.97
CA LYS A 112 12.99 8.11 7.14
C LYS A 112 12.26 7.98 5.79
N ALA A 113 12.20 6.78 5.23
CA ALA A 113 11.44 6.51 4.02
C ALA A 113 9.92 6.60 4.28
N LEU A 114 9.43 6.08 5.42
CA LEU A 114 8.03 6.21 5.82
C LEU A 114 7.62 7.68 6.02
N GLU A 115 8.50 8.53 6.58
CA GLU A 115 8.26 9.99 6.62
C GLU A 115 8.08 10.59 5.21
N CYS A 116 8.84 10.11 4.22
CA CYS A 116 8.68 10.55 2.83
C CYS A 116 7.33 10.10 2.24
N TYR A 117 6.90 8.86 2.50
CA TYR A 117 5.57 8.39 2.11
C TYR A 117 4.46 9.26 2.70
N GLU A 118 4.55 9.62 3.98
CA GLU A 118 3.57 10.51 4.62
C GLU A 118 3.51 11.88 3.94
N ILE A 119 4.66 12.52 3.69
CA ILE A 119 4.71 13.80 2.97
C ILE A 119 4.10 13.70 1.57
N ILE A 120 4.39 12.62 0.84
CA ILE A 120 3.83 12.37 -0.49
C ILE A 120 2.31 12.20 -0.42
N PHE A 121 1.80 11.45 0.55
CA PHE A 121 0.37 11.20 0.68
C PHE A 121 -0.39 12.45 1.14
N ASP A 122 0.19 13.25 2.04
CA ASP A 122 -0.34 14.57 2.40
C ASP A 122 -0.35 15.52 1.19
N LEU A 123 0.67 15.46 0.33
CA LEU A 123 0.78 16.28 -0.88
C LEU A 123 -0.28 15.95 -1.93
N LEU A 124 -0.49 14.66 -2.19
CA LEU A 124 -1.46 14.18 -3.19
C LEU A 124 -2.91 14.33 -2.71
N GLY A 125 -3.15 14.21 -1.41
CA GLY A 125 -4.50 14.09 -0.88
C GLY A 125 -5.22 12.82 -1.34
N GLU A 126 -6.45 12.61 -0.87
CA GLU A 126 -7.17 11.35 -1.01
C GLU A 126 -7.39 10.92 -2.47
N SER A 127 -7.75 11.86 -3.35
CA SER A 127 -8.13 11.54 -4.74
C SER A 127 -6.93 11.15 -5.59
N ASP A 128 -5.84 11.92 -5.57
CA ASP A 128 -4.66 11.60 -6.36
C ASP A 128 -3.85 10.45 -5.75
N LEU A 129 -3.90 10.29 -4.42
CA LEU A 129 -3.37 9.09 -3.78
C LEU A 129 -4.07 7.84 -4.29
N ALA A 130 -5.42 7.82 -4.37
CA ALA A 130 -6.13 6.66 -4.89
C ALA A 130 -5.68 6.29 -6.32
N ASN A 131 -5.48 7.29 -7.18
CA ASN A 131 -5.07 7.10 -8.57
C ASN A 131 -3.65 6.51 -8.69
N SER A 132 -2.75 6.93 -7.79
CA SER A 132 -1.34 6.54 -7.77
C SER A 132 -1.01 5.44 -6.74
N LEU A 133 -2.01 4.93 -6.01
CA LEU A 133 -1.82 4.04 -4.86
C LEU A 133 -0.97 2.81 -5.20
N HIS A 134 -1.14 2.26 -6.40
CA HIS A 134 -0.41 1.09 -6.89
C HIS A 134 1.11 1.30 -6.91
N LEU A 135 1.59 2.52 -7.14
CA LEU A 135 3.01 2.86 -7.14
C LEU A 135 3.60 2.69 -5.73
N TYR A 136 2.87 3.16 -4.72
CA TYR A 136 3.37 3.26 -3.35
C TYR A 136 3.06 2.02 -2.50
N ALA A 137 1.89 1.41 -2.70
CA ALA A 137 1.44 0.24 -1.95
C ALA A 137 2.37 -0.97 -2.14
N SER A 138 3.01 -1.08 -3.32
CA SER A 138 3.92 -2.17 -3.66
C SER A 138 5.14 -2.29 -2.73
N GLY A 139 5.64 -1.17 -2.21
CA GLY A 139 6.74 -1.14 -1.24
C GLY A 139 6.26 -1.30 0.22
N LEU A 140 5.07 -0.80 0.53
CA LEU A 140 4.56 -0.74 1.91
C LEU A 140 4.02 -2.09 2.42
N PHE A 141 3.26 -2.81 1.60
CA PHE A 141 2.64 -4.07 2.04
C PHE A 141 3.65 -5.16 2.43
N PRO A 142 4.73 -5.42 1.66
CA PRO A 142 5.72 -6.43 2.05
C PRO A 142 6.53 -6.04 3.30
N LEU A 143 6.69 -4.73 3.54
CA LEU A 143 7.42 -4.22 4.71
C LEU A 143 6.75 -4.64 6.01
N PHE A 144 5.41 -4.63 6.08
CA PHE A 144 4.69 -4.80 7.34
C PHE A 144 4.94 -6.14 8.04
N LEU A 145 5.16 -7.22 7.27
CA LEU A 145 5.38 -8.55 7.82
C LEU A 145 6.73 -8.66 8.54
N ASN A 146 7.79 -8.16 7.93
CA ASN A 146 9.18 -8.40 8.33
C ASN A 146 9.85 -7.20 9.02
N ALA A 147 9.15 -6.07 9.12
CA ALA A 147 9.63 -4.85 9.76
C ALA A 147 9.85 -5.02 11.27
N SER A 148 10.75 -4.20 11.82
CA SER A 148 10.87 -4.05 13.28
C SER A 148 9.57 -3.47 13.88
N ILE A 149 9.38 -3.67 15.18
CA ILE A 149 8.23 -3.14 15.94
C ILE A 149 8.04 -1.64 15.67
N GLN A 150 9.11 -0.86 15.74
CA GLN A 150 9.07 0.59 15.51
C GLN A 150 8.56 0.93 14.11
N VAL A 151 9.04 0.22 13.08
CA VAL A 151 8.64 0.46 11.68
C VAL A 151 7.19 0.04 11.46
N LYS A 152 6.73 -1.06 12.08
CA LYS A 152 5.32 -1.48 12.04
C LYS A 152 4.39 -0.42 12.63
N ARG A 153 4.77 0.20 13.76
CA ARG A 153 4.00 1.29 14.38
C ARG A 153 3.85 2.50 13.45
N GLU A 154 4.94 2.95 12.82
CA GLU A 154 4.87 4.07 11.87
C GLU A 154 4.08 3.72 10.61
N LEU A 155 4.21 2.48 10.10
CA LEU A 155 3.44 2.03 8.95
C LEU A 155 1.93 1.94 9.24
N LEU A 156 1.54 1.49 10.43
CA LEU A 156 0.13 1.46 10.83
C LEU A 156 -0.49 2.87 10.86
N LYS A 157 0.25 3.88 11.35
CA LYS A 157 -0.21 5.28 11.31
C LYS A 157 -0.50 5.74 9.87
N ILE A 158 0.36 5.35 8.92
CA ILE A 158 0.16 5.68 7.51
C ILE A 158 -1.11 5.01 6.98
N PHE A 159 -1.34 3.73 7.29
CA PHE A 159 -2.56 3.05 6.87
C PHE A 159 -3.82 3.69 7.49
N GLU A 160 -3.79 4.03 8.79
CA GLU A 160 -4.90 4.69 9.47
C GLU A 160 -5.20 6.07 8.88
N LYS A 161 -4.17 6.89 8.68
CA LYS A 161 -4.30 8.28 8.19
C LYS A 161 -4.65 8.35 6.71
N HIS A 162 -4.10 7.46 5.87
CA HIS A 162 -4.16 7.61 4.42
C HIS A 162 -4.89 6.50 3.67
N PHE A 163 -4.97 5.27 4.20
CA PHE A 163 -5.58 4.15 3.47
C PHE A 163 -7.03 3.96 3.87
N ILE A 164 -7.36 4.03 5.17
CA ILE A 164 -8.75 3.90 5.64
C ILE A 164 -9.67 4.96 5.01
N PRO A 165 -9.28 6.25 4.90
CA PRO A 165 -10.15 7.27 4.31
C PRO A 165 -10.46 7.06 2.82
N LEU A 166 -9.63 6.32 2.08
CA LEU A 166 -9.88 6.02 0.66
C LEU A 166 -11.20 5.26 0.45
N GLY A 167 -11.66 4.50 1.47
CA GLY A 167 -12.87 3.69 1.40
C GLY A 167 -12.90 2.82 0.15
N VAL A 168 -13.97 2.90 -0.63
CA VAL A 168 -14.14 2.14 -1.88
C VAL A 168 -12.97 2.30 -2.85
N LYS A 169 -12.25 3.44 -2.83
CA LYS A 169 -11.07 3.66 -3.69
C LYS A 169 -9.87 2.77 -3.31
N LEU A 170 -9.87 2.13 -2.14
CA LEU A 170 -8.85 1.17 -1.70
C LEU A 170 -8.99 -0.21 -2.39
N LEU A 171 -10.16 -0.52 -2.98
CA LEU A 171 -10.45 -1.84 -3.55
C LEU A 171 -9.37 -2.39 -4.50
N PRO A 172 -8.74 -1.59 -5.40
CA PRO A 172 -7.68 -2.08 -6.28
C PRO A 172 -6.45 -2.62 -5.53
N ALA A 173 -6.15 -2.11 -4.33
CA ALA A 173 -5.03 -2.53 -3.50
C ALA A 173 -5.44 -3.49 -2.37
N MET A 174 -6.73 -3.83 -2.27
CA MET A 174 -7.31 -4.50 -1.11
C MET A 174 -6.71 -5.87 -0.82
N CYS A 175 -6.46 -6.69 -1.86
CA CYS A 175 -5.82 -8.00 -1.65
C CYS A 175 -4.39 -7.86 -1.11
N GLY A 176 -3.64 -6.85 -1.57
CA GLY A 176 -2.30 -6.56 -1.06
C GLY A 176 -2.34 -6.10 0.41
N PHE A 177 -3.28 -5.22 0.72
CA PHE A 177 -3.54 -4.76 2.08
C PHE A 177 -3.87 -5.93 3.02
N LEU A 178 -4.86 -6.76 2.66
CA LEU A 178 -5.27 -7.93 3.44
C LEU A 178 -4.12 -8.94 3.62
N ASN A 179 -3.37 -9.24 2.55
CA ASN A 179 -2.22 -10.13 2.63
C ASN A 179 -1.10 -9.60 3.54
N SER A 180 -1.01 -8.28 3.73
CA SER A 180 -0.04 -7.67 4.66
C SER A 180 -0.54 -7.64 6.10
N VAL A 181 -1.81 -7.30 6.33
CA VAL A 181 -2.35 -7.06 7.67
C VAL A 181 -2.82 -8.35 8.34
N LEU A 182 -3.50 -9.25 7.63
CA LEU A 182 -4.07 -10.47 8.23
C LEU A 182 -3.03 -11.32 8.98
N PRO A 183 -1.83 -11.59 8.43
CA PRO A 183 -0.85 -12.41 9.13
C PRO A 183 -0.32 -11.77 10.43
N VAL A 184 -0.49 -10.46 10.62
CA VAL A 184 -0.10 -9.74 11.84
C VAL A 184 -1.19 -9.81 12.92
N VAL A 185 -2.42 -10.13 12.54
CA VAL A 185 -3.55 -10.43 13.44
C VAL A 185 -3.38 -11.85 13.99
N GLU A 186 -2.37 -12.03 14.82
CA GLU A 186 -2.09 -13.25 15.57
C GLU A 186 -2.33 -12.99 17.05
N GLU A 187 -3.09 -13.86 17.73
CA GLU A 187 -3.38 -13.71 19.16
C GLU A 187 -2.08 -13.69 19.98
N GLY A 188 -1.89 -12.65 20.79
CA GLY A 188 -0.67 -12.42 21.55
C GLY A 188 0.35 -11.49 20.87
N SER A 189 0.13 -11.10 19.61
CA SER A 189 0.87 -10.02 18.96
C SER A 189 0.53 -8.66 19.59
N GLU A 190 1.52 -7.80 19.80
CA GLU A 190 1.29 -6.42 20.30
C GLU A 190 0.42 -5.58 19.34
N PHE A 191 0.38 -5.97 18.07
CA PHE A 191 -0.37 -5.29 17.02
C PHE A 191 -1.77 -5.88 16.80
N PHE A 192 -2.14 -6.93 17.54
CA PHE A 192 -3.38 -7.68 17.34
C PHE A 192 -4.60 -6.77 17.35
N ASP A 193 -4.81 -6.02 18.44
CA ASP A 193 -5.99 -5.16 18.61
C ASP A 193 -6.03 -4.03 17.59
N GLN A 194 -4.89 -3.41 17.31
CA GLN A 194 -4.79 -2.31 16.34
C GLN A 194 -5.09 -2.78 14.92
N CYS A 195 -4.52 -3.92 14.50
CA CYS A 195 -4.78 -4.50 13.17
C CYS A 195 -6.22 -4.99 13.05
N LEU A 196 -6.78 -5.57 14.11
CA LEU A 196 -8.19 -5.99 14.14
C LEU A 196 -9.13 -4.79 14.00
N HIS A 197 -8.87 -3.70 14.73
CA HIS A 197 -9.62 -2.45 14.61
C HIS A 197 -9.53 -1.88 13.19
N MET A 198 -8.32 -1.86 12.61
CA MET A 198 -8.10 -1.40 11.24
C MET A 198 -8.86 -2.25 10.20
N LEU A 199 -8.85 -3.57 10.32
CA LEU A 199 -9.62 -4.44 9.41
C LEU A 199 -11.12 -4.17 9.49
N ASN A 200 -11.66 -3.94 10.69
CA ASN A 200 -13.07 -3.56 10.86
C ASN A 200 -13.37 -2.20 10.23
N ALA A 201 -12.54 -1.19 10.48
CA ALA A 201 -12.70 0.14 9.90
C ALA A 201 -12.66 0.10 8.36
N VAL A 202 -11.74 -0.68 7.78
CA VAL A 202 -11.67 -0.87 6.33
C VAL A 202 -12.92 -1.60 5.82
N CYS A 203 -13.36 -2.67 6.49
CA CYS A 203 -14.59 -3.41 6.15
C CYS A 203 -15.80 -2.48 6.06
N ASP A 204 -15.97 -1.58 7.02
CA ASP A 204 -17.07 -0.63 7.06
C ASP A 204 -16.95 0.43 5.95
N LYS A 205 -15.73 0.88 5.63
CA LYS A 205 -15.49 1.94 4.62
C LYS A 205 -15.54 1.45 3.18
N VAL A 206 -15.11 0.22 2.90
CA VAL A 206 -15.15 -0.37 1.54
C VAL A 206 -16.48 -1.05 1.24
N GLY A 207 -17.25 -1.37 2.28
CA GLY A 207 -18.46 -2.17 2.20
C GLY A 207 -18.19 -3.65 2.53
N PRO A 208 -18.92 -4.26 3.49
CA PRO A 208 -18.67 -5.63 3.93
C PRO A 208 -18.65 -6.68 2.80
N GLY A 209 -19.57 -6.59 1.84
CA GLY A 209 -19.62 -7.55 0.72
C GLY A 209 -18.34 -7.54 -0.13
N GLU A 210 -17.81 -6.37 -0.47
CA GLU A 210 -16.54 -6.24 -1.19
C GLU A 210 -15.36 -6.68 -0.32
N PHE A 211 -15.34 -6.29 0.96
CA PHE A 211 -14.32 -6.71 1.91
C PHE A 211 -14.19 -8.23 1.98
N PHE A 212 -15.30 -8.93 2.27
CA PHE A 212 -15.29 -10.38 2.41
C PHE A 212 -14.98 -11.08 1.09
N THR A 213 -15.46 -10.56 -0.05
CA THR A 213 -15.07 -11.08 -1.38
C THR A 213 -13.55 -11.11 -1.56
N ARG A 214 -12.86 -10.03 -1.19
CA ARG A 214 -11.39 -9.95 -1.28
C ARG A 214 -10.68 -10.79 -0.21
N LEU A 215 -11.25 -10.87 0.99
CA LEU A 215 -10.76 -11.76 2.06
C LEU A 215 -10.77 -13.22 1.61
N TRP A 216 -11.88 -13.70 1.05
CA TRP A 216 -11.96 -15.08 0.56
C TRP A 216 -11.04 -15.33 -0.63
N TYR A 217 -10.87 -14.34 -1.52
CA TYR A 217 -9.85 -14.42 -2.55
C TYR A 217 -8.44 -14.60 -1.96
N CYS A 218 -8.06 -13.83 -0.94
CA CYS A 218 -6.79 -13.98 -0.23
C CYS A 218 -6.65 -15.37 0.44
N VAL A 219 -7.70 -15.87 1.09
CA VAL A 219 -7.73 -17.23 1.69
C VAL A 219 -7.41 -18.30 0.65
N ILE A 220 -7.99 -18.17 -0.54
CA ILE A 220 -7.79 -19.10 -1.65
C ILE A 220 -6.36 -18.99 -2.20
N THR A 221 -5.86 -17.77 -2.45
CA THR A 221 -4.58 -17.56 -3.17
C THR A 221 -3.35 -17.58 -2.27
N THR A 222 -3.50 -17.30 -0.98
CA THR A 222 -2.40 -17.01 -0.05
C THR A 222 -2.55 -17.83 1.25
N PRO A 223 -1.90 -19.02 1.32
CA PRO A 223 -2.06 -19.93 2.47
C PRO A 223 -1.75 -19.33 3.84
N SER A 224 -0.77 -18.42 3.93
CA SER A 224 -0.38 -17.76 5.20
C SER A 224 -1.47 -16.86 5.79
N THR A 225 -2.50 -16.48 5.02
CA THR A 225 -3.60 -15.63 5.51
C THR A 225 -4.79 -16.42 6.05
N ARG A 226 -4.86 -17.72 5.77
CA ARG A 226 -6.07 -18.53 5.98
C ARG A 226 -6.51 -18.55 7.44
N LEU A 227 -5.59 -18.84 8.36
CA LEU A 227 -5.91 -18.94 9.78
C LEU A 227 -6.42 -17.61 10.33
N SER A 228 -5.67 -16.52 10.15
CA SER A 228 -6.05 -15.20 10.63
C SER A 228 -7.34 -14.68 9.99
N ALA A 229 -7.57 -14.98 8.71
CA ALA A 229 -8.81 -14.65 8.02
C ALA A 229 -10.02 -15.40 8.61
N LEU A 230 -9.89 -16.71 8.85
CA LEU A 230 -10.96 -17.51 9.47
C LEU A 230 -11.24 -17.06 10.90
N LEU A 231 -10.20 -16.72 11.67
CA LEU A 231 -10.33 -16.15 13.00
C LEU A 231 -11.02 -14.78 12.99
N PHE A 232 -10.75 -13.95 11.98
CA PHE A 232 -11.45 -12.68 11.78
C PHE A 232 -12.93 -12.91 11.45
N VAL A 233 -13.23 -13.81 10.50
CA VAL A 233 -14.60 -14.16 10.09
C VAL A 233 -15.40 -14.73 11.27
N SER A 234 -14.81 -15.65 12.04
CA SER A 234 -15.42 -16.25 13.23
C SER A 234 -15.83 -15.20 14.27
N ARG A 235 -15.03 -14.14 14.44
CA ARG A 235 -15.37 -13.00 15.31
C ARG A 235 -16.49 -12.11 14.77
N ARG A 236 -16.69 -12.07 13.45
CA ARG A 236 -17.73 -11.25 12.82
C ARG A 236 -19.06 -11.98 12.72
N TYR A 237 -19.04 -13.30 12.66
CA TYR A 237 -20.22 -14.15 12.67
C TYR A 237 -20.81 -14.26 14.09
N SER A 238 -22.12 -14.08 14.21
CA SER A 238 -22.87 -14.28 15.46
C SER A 238 -23.99 -15.30 15.19
N PRO A 239 -23.97 -16.48 15.83
CA PRO A 239 -25.00 -17.50 15.63
C PRO A 239 -26.38 -17.07 16.16
N GLU A 240 -26.45 -16.02 16.97
CA GLU A 240 -27.69 -15.45 17.50
C GLU A 240 -28.44 -14.59 16.48
N ARG A 241 -27.78 -14.17 15.40
CA ARG A 241 -28.36 -13.35 14.33
C ARG A 241 -28.79 -14.22 13.15
N SER A 242 -29.78 -13.75 12.40
CA SER A 242 -30.23 -14.44 11.19
C SER A 242 -29.10 -14.56 10.16
N ILE A 243 -29.20 -15.54 9.26
CA ILE A 243 -28.23 -15.71 8.17
C ILE A 243 -28.37 -14.56 7.18
N GLU A 244 -29.61 -14.12 6.92
CA GLU A 244 -29.98 -13.03 6.03
C GLU A 244 -29.27 -11.72 6.41
N ASP A 245 -29.20 -11.40 7.70
CA ASP A 245 -28.55 -10.18 8.21
C ASP A 245 -27.01 -10.23 8.12
N GLN A 246 -26.44 -11.40 7.85
CA GLN A 246 -25.00 -11.65 7.84
C GLN A 246 -24.50 -12.20 6.50
N MET A 247 -25.34 -12.17 5.45
CA MET A 247 -25.01 -12.68 4.12
C MET A 247 -23.76 -12.02 3.52
N CYS A 248 -23.45 -10.79 3.92
CA CYS A 248 -22.25 -10.08 3.48
C CYS A 248 -20.94 -10.82 3.83
N ILE A 249 -20.93 -11.68 4.86
CA ILE A 249 -19.76 -12.49 5.25
C ILE A 249 -19.37 -13.48 4.15
N ILE A 250 -20.34 -13.92 3.34
CA ILE A 250 -20.12 -14.81 2.19
C ILE A 250 -19.49 -14.02 1.01
N GLY A 251 -19.53 -12.70 1.03
CA GLY A 251 -19.11 -11.87 -0.09
C GLY A 251 -20.05 -11.97 -1.30
N ASN A 252 -19.64 -11.33 -2.39
CA ASN A 252 -20.46 -11.09 -3.59
C ASN A 252 -20.29 -12.18 -4.67
N ASP A 253 -19.33 -13.10 -4.53
CA ASP A 253 -19.04 -14.16 -5.52
C ASP A 253 -18.98 -15.56 -4.85
N LEU A 254 -20.17 -16.12 -4.60
CA LEU A 254 -20.35 -17.45 -4.00
C LEU A 254 -19.70 -18.57 -4.82
N ASN A 255 -19.76 -18.47 -6.16
CA ASN A 255 -19.32 -19.54 -7.05
C ASN A 255 -17.80 -19.76 -6.98
N ARG A 256 -17.01 -18.70 -6.75
CA ARG A 256 -15.56 -18.82 -6.56
C ARG A 256 -15.16 -19.45 -5.24
N MET A 257 -16.00 -19.35 -4.21
CA MET A 257 -15.66 -19.83 -2.87
C MET A 257 -15.83 -21.35 -2.75
N VAL A 258 -16.94 -21.88 -3.27
CA VAL A 258 -17.27 -23.32 -3.18
C VAL A 258 -16.29 -24.19 -3.98
N LEU A 259 -15.84 -23.73 -5.15
CA LEU A 259 -14.99 -24.53 -6.05
C LEU A 259 -13.55 -24.77 -5.55
N ARG A 260 -13.12 -24.14 -4.45
CA ARG A 260 -11.70 -24.16 -4.03
C ARG A 260 -11.46 -24.45 -2.55
N ILE A 261 -12.49 -24.59 -1.74
CA ILE A 261 -12.36 -25.06 -0.36
C ILE A 261 -12.24 -26.60 -0.31
N ASP A 262 -12.71 -27.30 -1.34
CA ASP A 262 -12.64 -28.76 -1.48
C ASP A 262 -11.32 -29.29 -2.12
N CYS A 263 -10.24 -28.51 -2.11
CA CYS A 263 -8.91 -28.90 -2.64
C CYS A 263 -7.80 -28.56 -1.65
#